data_AF-A0A848M7R5-F1
#
_entry.id   AF-A0A848M7R5-F1
#
_cell.length_a   1.000
_cell.length_b   1.000
_cell.length_c   1.000
_cell.angle_alpha   90.00
_cell.angle_beta   90.00
_cell.angle_gamma   90.00
#
_symmetry.space_group_name_H-M   'P 1'
#
loop_
_entity.id
_entity.type
_entity.pdbx_description
1 polymer ?
#
loop_
_entity_poly.entity_id
_entity_poly.type
_entity_poly.pdbx_seq_one_letter_code
_entity_poly.pdbx_strand_id
1 'polypeptide(L)'
;MLKMPQQQYIKFLREAEGLTVSEIARQTGVHWRTAKRYADQDNWNESLAKRKSSSPVMGPHMEVVDTWLEEDRLLPRKQRHTGVRIFQRLKEEYAFTGGQRTVLAYVKKRKGEME
;
A
#
# COMPACT_ATOMS: atom_id res chain seq x y z
N MET A 1 -4.85 8.38 25.16
CA MET A 1 -3.74 7.65 24.49
C MET A 1 -2.45 8.18 25.10
N LEU A 2 -1.50 7.31 25.48
CA LEU A 2 -0.22 7.77 26.05
C LEU A 2 0.64 8.40 24.95
N LYS A 3 1.55 9.31 25.31
CA LYS A 3 2.50 9.87 24.34
C LYS A 3 3.50 8.79 23.91
N MET A 4 3.96 8.83 22.66
CA MET A 4 4.96 7.90 22.08
C MET A 4 6.18 7.66 23.00
N PRO A 5 6.75 8.68 23.69
CA PRO A 5 7.87 8.44 24.61
C PRO A 5 7.51 7.54 25.80
N GLN A 6 6.28 7.65 26.32
CA GLN A 6 5.82 6.85 27.47
C GLN A 6 5.53 5.40 27.07
N GLN A 7 5.05 5.20 25.85
CA GLN A 7 4.86 3.89 25.24
C GLN A 7 6.21 3.16 25.04
N GLN A 8 7.19 3.85 24.47
CA GLN A 8 8.55 3.32 24.30
C GLN A 8 9.24 3.04 25.64
N TYR A 9 9.02 3.91 26.64
CA TYR A 9 9.54 3.70 27.99
C TYR A 9 8.97 2.43 28.65
N ILE A 10 7.66 2.17 28.52
CA ILE A 10 7.03 0.92 28.98
C ILE A 10 7.68 -0.31 28.33
N LYS A 11 7.98 -0.24 27.03
CA LYS A 11 8.65 -1.33 26.31
C LYS A 11 10.09 -1.52 26.77
N PHE A 12 10.84 -0.43 26.96
CA PHE A 12 12.20 -0.45 27.51
C PHE A 12 12.26 -1.14 28.88
N LEU A 13 11.34 -0.82 29.79
CA LEU A 13 11.28 -1.45 31.12
C LEU A 13 11.05 -2.97 31.04
N ARG A 14 10.34 -3.46 30.01
CA ARG A 14 10.10 -4.88 29.81
C ARG A 14 11.30 -5.60 29.18
N GLU A 15 11.89 -5.01 28.15
CA GLU A 15 12.97 -5.64 27.37
C GLU A 15 14.35 -5.49 28.01
N ALA A 16 14.68 -4.31 28.53
CA ALA A 16 16.00 -4.00 29.08
C ALA A 16 16.10 -4.30 30.58
N GLU A 17 15.08 -3.96 31.36
CA GLU A 17 15.08 -4.16 32.82
C GLU A 17 14.41 -5.48 33.25
N GLY A 18 13.69 -6.17 32.35
CA GLY A 18 13.06 -7.46 32.65
C GLY A 18 11.90 -7.38 33.66
N LEU A 19 11.37 -6.17 33.91
CA LEU A 19 10.35 -5.93 34.91
C LEU A 19 9.01 -6.61 34.57
N THR A 20 8.30 -7.04 35.60
CA THR A 20 6.95 -7.59 35.45
C THR A 20 5.95 -6.48 35.10
N VAL A 21 4.86 -6.84 34.43
CA VAL A 21 3.79 -5.89 34.05
C VAL A 21 3.24 -5.12 35.26
N SER A 22 3.20 -5.76 36.44
CA SER A 22 2.76 -5.14 37.69
C SER A 22 3.73 -4.07 38.19
N GLU A 23 5.04 -4.30 38.07
CA GLU A 23 6.07 -3.32 38.44
C GLU A 23 6.07 -2.14 37.46
N ILE A 24 5.96 -2.43 36.16
CA ILE A 24 5.83 -1.40 35.12
C ILE A 24 4.61 -0.52 35.39
N ALA A 25 3.46 -1.11 35.75
CA ALA A 25 2.26 -0.38 36.09
C ALA A 25 2.45 0.55 37.31
N ARG A 26 3.15 0.09 38.35
CA ARG A 26 3.48 0.89 39.54
C ARG A 26 4.45 2.03 39.22
N GLN A 27 5.49 1.76 38.44
CA GLN A 27 6.54 2.73 38.11
C GLN A 27 6.06 3.80 37.13
N THR A 28 5.26 3.40 36.13
CA THR A 28 4.75 4.33 35.11
C THR A 28 3.43 5.00 35.49
N GLY A 29 2.80 4.56 36.59
CA GLY A 29 1.49 5.05 37.04
C GLY A 29 0.34 4.69 36.09
N VAL A 30 0.54 3.69 35.21
CA VAL A 30 -0.44 3.30 34.19
C VAL A 30 -1.16 2.02 34.60
N HIS A 31 -2.46 1.95 34.33
CA HIS A 31 -3.25 0.73 34.56
C HIS A 31 -2.63 -0.50 33.88
N TRP A 32 -2.63 -1.64 34.58
CA TRP A 32 -1.92 -2.88 34.16
C TRP A 32 -2.28 -3.36 32.75
N ARG A 33 -3.54 -3.19 32.30
CA ARG A 33 -3.96 -3.55 30.92
C ARG A 33 -3.23 -2.74 29.85
N THR A 34 -2.93 -1.47 30.16
CA THR A 34 -2.24 -0.57 29.25
C THR A 34 -0.74 -0.83 29.27
N ALA A 35 -0.17 -1.08 30.46
CA ALA A 35 1.21 -1.54 30.60
C ALA A 35 1.44 -2.84 29.81
N LYS A 36 0.56 -3.84 29.95
CA LYS A 36 0.63 -5.11 29.20
C LYS A 36 0.58 -4.88 27.68
N ARG A 37 -0.40 -4.08 27.23
CA ARG A 37 -0.60 -3.79 25.81
C ARG A 37 0.65 -3.27 25.15
N TYR A 38 1.33 -2.33 25.80
CA TYR A 38 2.51 -1.67 25.26
C TYR A 38 3.81 -2.44 25.53
N ALA A 39 3.90 -3.18 26.64
CA ALA A 39 5.05 -4.02 26.94
C ALA A 39 5.19 -5.21 25.98
N ASP A 40 4.06 -5.79 25.56
CA ASP A 40 4.03 -6.94 24.63
C ASP A 40 3.84 -6.50 23.16
N GLN A 41 3.87 -5.20 22.84
CA GLN A 41 3.68 -4.69 21.48
C GLN A 41 5.01 -4.68 20.70
N ASP A 42 5.13 -5.61 19.76
CA ASP A 42 6.34 -5.75 18.93
C ASP A 42 6.48 -4.64 17.89
N ASN A 43 5.37 -4.26 17.24
CA ASN A 43 5.38 -3.32 16.13
C ASN A 43 4.52 -2.07 16.42
N TRP A 44 5.18 -0.92 16.44
CA TRP A 44 4.59 0.41 16.66
C TRP A 44 4.42 1.18 15.36
N ASN A 45 4.98 0.67 14.25
CA ASN A 45 4.76 1.24 12.94
C ASN A 45 3.40 0.78 12.46
N GLU A 46 2.39 1.64 12.62
CA GLU A 46 1.20 1.53 11.79
C GLU A 46 1.66 1.59 10.33
N SER A 47 1.43 0.52 9.58
CA SER A 47 1.65 0.56 8.15
C SER A 47 0.72 1.62 7.60
N LEU A 48 1.25 2.77 7.20
CA LEU A 48 0.50 3.75 6.43
C LEU A 48 0.08 3.03 5.15
N ALA A 49 -1.15 2.51 5.14
CA ALA A 49 -1.72 1.90 3.96
C ALA A 49 -1.62 2.94 2.86
N LYS A 50 -0.86 2.64 1.79
CA LYS A 50 -0.71 3.56 0.66
C LYS A 50 -2.11 3.94 0.21
N ARG A 51 -2.43 5.22 0.28
CA ARG A 51 -3.71 5.75 -0.18
C ARG A 51 -3.92 5.23 -1.59
N LYS A 52 -4.95 4.41 -1.80
CA LYS A 52 -5.36 4.03 -3.16
C LYS A 52 -5.75 5.34 -3.85
N SER A 53 -4.89 5.85 -4.72
CA SER A 53 -5.27 6.98 -5.56
C SER A 53 -6.43 6.49 -6.42
N SER A 54 -7.66 6.86 -6.07
CA SER A 54 -8.76 6.70 -7.00
C SER A 54 -8.37 7.51 -8.23
N SER A 55 -8.12 6.84 -9.35
CA SER A 55 -7.92 7.49 -10.64
C SER A 55 -9.30 7.55 -11.29
N PRO A 56 -10.11 8.59 -11.06
CA PRO A 56 -11.51 8.61 -11.48
C PRO A 56 -11.70 8.43 -12.98
N VAL A 57 -10.74 8.92 -13.78
CA VAL A 57 -10.78 8.81 -15.25
C VAL A 57 -10.25 7.48 -15.75
N MET A 58 -9.23 6.91 -15.11
CA MET A 58 -8.64 5.65 -15.56
C MET A 58 -9.43 4.44 -15.05
N GLY A 59 -10.09 4.57 -13.90
CA GLY A 59 -10.80 3.49 -13.20
C GLY A 59 -11.69 2.63 -14.10
N PRO A 60 -12.64 3.24 -14.85
CA PRO A 60 -13.55 2.50 -15.73
C PRO A 60 -12.86 1.77 -16.89
N HIS A 61 -11.66 2.20 -17.28
CA HIS A 61 -10.95 1.64 -18.44
C HIS A 61 -9.79 0.72 -18.01
N MET A 62 -9.56 0.54 -16.72
CA MET A 62 -8.50 -0.33 -16.19
C MET A 62 -8.72 -1.77 -16.65
N GLU A 63 -9.96 -2.27 -16.55
CA GLU A 63 -10.32 -3.64 -16.93
C GLU A 63 -10.12 -3.91 -18.43
N VAL A 64 -10.43 -2.92 -19.27
CA VAL A 64 -10.21 -2.99 -20.72
C VAL A 64 -8.72 -3.07 -21.04
N VAL A 65 -7.90 -2.22 -20.41
CA VAL A 65 -6.46 -2.24 -20.61
C VAL A 65 -5.83 -3.52 -20.10
N ASP A 66 -6.29 -4.04 -18.97
CA ASP A 66 -5.84 -5.31 -18.42
C ASP A 66 -6.12 -6.46 -19.38
N THR A 67 -7.33 -6.51 -19.95
CA THR A 67 -7.71 -7.52 -20.95
C THR A 67 -6.77 -7.47 -22.16
N TRP A 68 -6.52 -6.29 -22.73
CA TRP A 68 -5.59 -6.14 -23.86
C TRP A 68 -4.15 -6.52 -23.50
N LEU A 69 -3.70 -6.26 -22.27
CA LEU A 69 -2.37 -6.64 -21.81
C LEU A 69 -2.23 -8.16 -21.62
N GLU A 70 -3.29 -8.84 -21.21
CA GLU A 70 -3.34 -10.30 -21.11
C GLU A 70 -3.35 -10.95 -22.49
N GLU A 71 -4.15 -10.44 -23.43
CA GLU A 71 -4.13 -10.87 -24.83
C GLU A 71 -2.73 -10.68 -25.46
N ASP A 72 -2.10 -9.53 -25.20
CA ASP A 72 -0.73 -9.24 -25.64
C ASP A 72 0.31 -10.25 -25.15
N ARG A 73 0.11 -10.87 -23.98
CA ARG A 73 1.06 -11.88 -23.49
C ARG A 73 1.06 -13.13 -24.35
N LEU A 74 -0.09 -13.50 -24.90
CA LEU A 74 -0.25 -14.66 -25.77
C LEU A 74 0.39 -14.42 -27.14
N LEU A 75 0.57 -13.15 -27.52
CA LEU A 75 1.16 -12.77 -28.80
C LEU A 75 2.70 -12.76 -28.76
N PRO A 76 3.36 -13.04 -29.91
CA PRO A 76 4.79 -12.85 -30.08
C PRO A 76 5.21 -11.41 -29.73
N ARG A 77 6.40 -11.24 -29.15
CA ARG A 77 6.89 -9.94 -28.65
C ARG A 77 6.77 -8.78 -29.66
N LYS A 78 6.91 -9.06 -30.97
CA LYS A 78 6.81 -8.06 -32.05
C LYS A 78 5.38 -7.58 -32.33
N GLN A 79 4.37 -8.34 -31.94
CA GLN A 79 2.94 -8.05 -32.20
C GLN A 79 2.21 -7.46 -30.98
N ARG A 80 2.88 -7.37 -29.84
CA ARG A 80 2.29 -6.80 -28.60
C ARG A 80 2.02 -5.32 -28.77
N HIS A 81 0.89 -4.85 -28.27
CA HIS A 81 0.57 -3.43 -28.27
C HIS A 81 1.58 -2.63 -27.43
N THR A 82 2.01 -1.50 -27.99
CA THR A 82 2.74 -0.49 -27.22
C THR A 82 1.75 0.29 -26.35
N GLY A 83 2.20 0.86 -25.23
CA GLY A 83 1.32 1.67 -24.39
C GLY A 83 0.73 2.89 -25.12
N VAL A 84 1.41 3.36 -26.18
CA VAL A 84 0.89 4.39 -27.09
C VAL A 84 -0.28 3.87 -27.92
N ARG A 85 -0.17 2.65 -28.46
CA ARG A 85 -1.24 2.02 -29.24
C ARG A 85 -2.47 1.74 -28.37
N ILE A 86 -2.26 1.29 -27.13
CA ILE A 86 -3.33 1.13 -26.13
C ILE A 86 -4.05 2.46 -25.91
N PHE A 87 -3.32 3.56 -25.69
CA PHE A 87 -3.93 4.89 -25.51
C PHE A 87 -4.75 5.35 -26.73
N GLN A 88 -4.24 5.17 -27.95
CA GLN A 88 -4.96 5.53 -29.18
C GLN A 88 -6.27 4.76 -29.28
N ARG A 89 -6.22 3.44 -29.09
CA ARG A 89 -7.39 2.56 -29.11
C ARG A 89 -8.42 2.94 -28.05
N LEU A 90 -7.96 3.29 -26.85
CA LEU A 90 -8.82 3.72 -25.74
C LEU A 90 -9.48 5.08 -26.03
N LYS A 91 -8.79 5.97 -26.75
CA LYS A 91 -9.35 7.25 -27.21
C LYS A 91 -10.38 7.06 -28.33
N GLU A 92 -10.12 6.15 -29.27
CA GLU A 92 -10.97 5.86 -30.42
C GLU A 92 -12.23 5.08 -30.03
N GLU A 93 -12.10 4.01 -29.25
CA GLU A 93 -13.21 3.10 -28.90
C GLU A 93 -14.01 3.55 -27.67
N TYR A 94 -13.36 4.22 -26.70
CA TYR A 94 -13.97 4.54 -25.40
C TYR A 94 -14.00 6.04 -25.09
N ALA A 95 -13.68 6.91 -26.05
CA ALA A 95 -13.68 8.37 -25.89
C ALA A 95 -12.91 8.88 -24.66
N PHE A 96 -11.76 8.26 -24.37
CA PHE A 96 -10.97 8.55 -23.18
C PHE A 96 -10.59 10.03 -23.05
N THR A 97 -10.95 10.62 -21.91
CA THR A 97 -10.69 12.04 -21.61
C THR A 97 -9.34 12.26 -20.91
N GLY A 98 -8.69 11.19 -20.45
CA GLY A 98 -7.42 11.29 -19.73
C GLY A 98 -6.20 11.51 -20.63
N GLY A 99 -5.08 11.87 -20.02
CA GLY A 99 -3.82 12.06 -20.73
C GLY A 99 -3.11 10.74 -21.05
N GLN A 100 -2.35 10.73 -22.16
CA GLN A 100 -1.51 9.61 -22.57
C GLN A 100 -0.55 9.15 -21.46
N ARG A 101 -0.01 10.09 -20.67
CA ARG A 101 0.90 9.81 -19.55
C ARG A 101 0.26 8.94 -18.47
N THR A 102 -1.04 9.10 -18.23
CA THR A 102 -1.80 8.29 -17.26
C THR A 102 -1.88 6.84 -17.71
N VAL A 103 -2.23 6.61 -18.98
CA VAL A 103 -2.31 5.26 -19.57
C VAL A 103 -0.95 4.60 -19.60
N LEU A 104 0.10 5.31 -20.01
CA LEU A 104 1.47 4.77 -20.02
C LEU A 104 1.95 4.40 -18.61
N ALA A 105 1.69 5.25 -17.61
CA ALA A 105 2.04 4.96 -16.22
C ALA A 105 1.29 3.73 -15.70
N TYR A 106 0.01 3.60 -16.02
CA TYR A 106 -0.80 2.44 -15.66
C TYR A 106 -0.29 1.15 -16.33
N VAL A 107 -0.07 1.17 -17.65
CA VAL A 107 0.49 0.04 -18.40
C VAL A 107 1.85 -0.38 -17.86
N LYS A 108 2.74 0.58 -17.55
CA LYS A 108 4.06 0.27 -16.98
C LYS A 108 3.94 -0.40 -15.61
N LYS A 109 3.07 0.14 -14.74
CA LYS A 109 2.81 -0.45 -13.42
C LYS A 109 2.28 -1.87 -13.56
N ARG A 110 1.27 -2.08 -14.41
CA ARG A 110 0.64 -3.38 -14.60
C ARG A 110 1.60 -4.42 -15.17
N LYS A 111 2.41 -4.04 -16.15
CA LYS A 111 3.46 -4.92 -16.70
C LYS A 111 4.48 -5.35 -15.64
N GLY A 112 4.84 -4.46 -14.71
CA GLY A 112 5.74 -4.80 -13.60
C GLY A 112 5.10 -5.62 -12.47
N GLU A 113 3.76 -5.64 -12.36
CA GLU A 113 3.04 -6.55 -11.46
C GLU A 113 2.81 -7.94 -12.08
N MET A 114 2.93 -8.05 -13.40
CA MET A 114 2.73 -9.28 -14.18
C MET A 114 4.04 -10.01 -14.55
N GLU A 115 5.19 -9.39 -14.24
CA GLU A 115 6.54 -9.95 -14.38
C GLU A 115 6.94 -10.72 -13.12
#